data_AF-A0A1B6HLF5-F1
#
_entry.id   AF-A0A1B6HLF5-F1
#
_cell.length_a   1.000
_cell.length_b   1.000
_cell.length_c   1.000
_cell.angle_alpha   90.00
_cell.angle_beta   90.00
_cell.angle_gamma   90.00
#
_symmetry.space_group_name_H-M   'P 1'
#
loop_
_entity.id
_entity.type
_entity.pdbx_description
1 polymer ?
#
loop_
_entity_poly.entity_id
_entity_poly.type
_entity_poly.pdbx_seq_one_letter_code
_entity_poly.pdbx_strand_id
1 'polypeptide(L)'
;LAEYLLKASDIYFGLTPKEVRRFAYTYAVACNCKIPPSWSENEMAGTDWFTSFMKRNKTLSIRTPQATSMSRATSFNRTNVDLFFRNLTTVLQRFQYGP
;
A
#
# COMPACT_ATOMS: atom_id res chain seq x y z
N LEU A 1 -5.73 6.09 12.94
CA LEU A 1 -6.14 5.31 11.75
C LEU A 1 -5.37 5.70 10.48
N ALA A 2 -5.46 6.95 10.00
CA ALA A 2 -4.81 7.37 8.74
C ALA A 2 -3.29 7.14 8.72
N GLU A 3 -2.58 7.51 9.79
CA GLU A 3 -1.12 7.28 9.92
C GLU A 3 -0.75 5.79 9.83
N TYR A 4 -1.55 4.92 10.45
CA TYR A 4 -1.33 3.48 10.37
C TYR A 4 -1.50 2.96 8.93
N LEU A 5 -2.52 3.44 8.22
CA LEU A 5 -2.74 3.05 6.82
C LEU A 5 -1.60 3.50 5.91
N LEU A 6 -1.04 4.70 6.15
CA LEU A 6 0.16 5.17 5.44
C LEU A 6 1.35 4.26 5.73
N LYS A 7 1.63 4.00 7.02
CA LYS A 7 2.74 3.13 7.41
C LYS A 7 2.61 1.73 6.80
N ALA A 8 1.41 1.14 6.84
CA ALA A 8 1.14 -0.17 6.25
C ALA A 8 1.37 -0.16 4.73
N SER A 9 0.99 0.92 4.04
CA SER A 9 1.27 1.11 2.62
C SER A 9 2.77 1.20 2.33
N ASP A 10 3.54 1.89 3.17
CA ASP A 10 5.00 2.07 2.98
C ASP A 10 5.77 0.77 3.10
N ILE A 11 5.27 -0.18 3.90
CA ILE A 11 5.85 -1.53 4.03
C ILE A 11 5.18 -2.56 3.10
N TYR A 12 4.49 -2.12 2.04
CA TYR A 12 3.84 -2.96 1.03
C TYR A 12 2.64 -3.80 1.52
N PHE A 13 2.05 -3.46 2.66
CA PHE A 13 0.83 -4.08 3.21
C PHE A 13 -0.38 -3.16 3.03
N GLY A 14 -0.60 -2.67 1.80
CA GLY A 14 -1.75 -1.83 1.49
C GLY A 14 -3.08 -2.56 1.76
N LEU A 15 -4.02 -1.87 2.43
CA LEU A 15 -5.33 -2.42 2.77
C LEU A 15 -6.36 -2.04 1.70
N THR A 16 -7.23 -2.99 1.36
CA THR A 16 -8.39 -2.74 0.50
C THR A 16 -9.44 -1.87 1.21
N PRO A 17 -10.34 -1.19 0.48
CA PRO A 17 -11.43 -0.42 1.09
C PRO A 17 -12.26 -1.22 2.10
N LYS A 18 -12.49 -2.52 1.85
CA LYS A 18 -13.23 -3.40 2.75
C LYS A 18 -12.48 -3.66 4.05
N GLU A 19 -11.17 -3.90 3.96
CA GLU A 19 -10.32 -4.10 5.13
C GLU A 19 -10.17 -2.82 5.96
N VAL A 20 -10.03 -1.65 5.31
CA VAL A 20 -10.01 -0.36 6.01
C VAL A 20 -11.31 -0.13 6.77
N ARG A 21 -12.47 -0.44 6.16
CA ARG A 21 -13.78 -0.29 6.82
C ARG A 21 -13.95 -1.23 8.02
N ARG A 22 -13.50 -2.47 7.91
CA ARG A 22 -13.47 -3.42 9.04
C ARG A 22 -12.53 -2.95 10.15
N PHE A 23 -11.33 -2.51 9.78
CA PHE A 23 -10.34 -2.01 10.73
C PHE A 23 -10.82 -0.74 11.44
N ALA A 24 -11.54 0.14 10.75
CA ALA A 24 -12.16 1.30 11.37
C ALA A 24 -13.20 0.93 12.42
N TYR A 25 -14.01 -0.11 12.16
CA TYR A 25 -14.96 -0.62 13.15
C TYR A 25 -14.25 -1.20 14.37
N THR A 26 -13.30 -2.12 14.18
CA THR A 26 -12.57 -2.73 15.31
C THR A 26 -11.81 -1.71 16.13
N TYR A 27 -11.20 -0.72 15.48
CA TYR A 27 -10.53 0.40 16.15
C TYR A 27 -11.51 1.26 16.94
N ALA A 28 -12.68 1.58 16.39
CA ALA A 28 -13.69 2.38 17.07
C ALA A 28 -14.28 1.65 18.30
N VAL A 29 -14.51 0.33 18.19
CA VAL A 29 -14.94 -0.52 19.32
C VAL A 29 -13.88 -0.54 20.41
N ALA A 30 -12.61 -0.75 20.04
CA ALA A 30 -11.50 -0.76 21.01
C ALA A 30 -11.30 0.59 21.71
N CYS A 31 -11.54 1.69 20.99
CA CYS A 31 -11.50 3.05 21.56
C CYS A 31 -12.80 3.46 22.27
N ASN A 32 -13.78 2.56 22.40
CA ASN A 32 -15.09 2.80 23.01
C ASN A 32 -15.82 4.03 22.41
N CYS A 33 -15.63 4.25 21.11
CA CYS A 33 -16.24 5.35 20.37
C CYS A 33 -17.71 5.07 20.07
N LYS A 34 -18.52 6.13 20.00
CA LYS A 34 -19.90 6.03 19.53
C LYS A 34 -19.89 5.70 18.04
N ILE A 35 -20.42 4.54 17.68
CA ILE A 35 -20.56 4.08 16.29
C ILE A 35 -22.04 3.90 15.92
N PRO A 36 -22.40 4.08 14.63
CA PRO A 36 -23.75 3.80 14.16
C PRO A 36 -24.12 2.31 14.35
N PRO A 37 -25.40 1.97 14.62
CA PRO A 37 -25.84 0.57 14.74
C PRO A 37 -25.53 -0.29 13.50
N SER A 38 -25.60 0.32 12.31
CA SER A 38 -25.26 -0.33 11.05
C SER A 38 -23.81 -0.81 10.98
N TRP A 39 -22.89 -0.19 11.73
CA TRP A 39 -21.51 -0.65 11.79
C TRP A 39 -21.38 -1.94 12.59
N SER A 40 -22.13 -2.07 13.68
CA SER A 40 -22.14 -3.27 14.52
C SER A 40 -22.80 -4.44 13.80
N GLU A 41 -23.90 -4.20 13.09
CA GLU A 41 -24.59 -5.23 12.30
C GLU A 41 -23.70 -5.83 11.20
N ASN A 42 -22.91 -4.98 10.54
CA ASN A 42 -22.05 -5.39 9.42
C ASN A 42 -20.59 -5.65 9.82
N GLU A 43 -20.25 -5.44 11.10
CA GLU A 43 -18.88 -5.42 11.64
C GLU A 43 -17.88 -4.59 10.80
N MET A 44 -18.36 -3.50 10.20
CA MET A 44 -17.56 -2.63 9.36
C MET A 44 -18.17 -1.24 9.23
N ALA A 45 -17.31 -0.25 9.02
CA ALA A 45 -17.74 1.09 8.72
C ALA A 45 -18.57 1.20 7.44
N GLY A 46 -19.44 2.21 7.33
CA GLY A 46 -20.23 2.50 6.13
C GLY A 46 -19.37 2.93 4.92
N THR A 47 -19.94 2.83 3.72
CA THR A 47 -19.30 3.29 2.47
C THR A 47 -19.23 4.82 2.39
N ASP A 48 -20.26 5.49 2.91
CA ASP A 48 -20.37 6.93 3.13
C ASP A 48 -19.25 7.44 4.04
N TRP A 49 -19.00 6.73 5.14
CA TRP A 49 -17.89 7.03 6.04
C TRP A 49 -16.55 6.89 5.34
N PHE A 50 -16.33 5.80 4.59
CA PHE A 50 -15.07 5.58 3.90
C PHE A 50 -14.80 6.68 2.87
N THR A 51 -15.81 7.05 2.08
CA THR A 51 -15.72 8.14 1.10
C THR A 51 -15.35 9.46 1.78
N SER A 52 -16.01 9.79 2.90
CA SER A 52 -15.73 11.00 3.67
C SER A 52 -14.36 10.98 4.34
N PHE A 53 -13.93 9.81 4.84
CA PHE A 53 -12.62 9.61 5.43
C PHE A 53 -11.50 9.83 4.41
N MET A 54 -11.62 9.27 3.20
CA MET A 54 -10.66 9.49 2.12
C MET A 54 -10.62 10.95 1.66
N LYS A 55 -11.78 11.63 1.56
CA LYS A 55 -11.83 13.07 1.22
C LYS A 55 -11.10 13.96 2.22
N ARG A 56 -11.17 13.63 3.52
CA ARG A 56 -10.48 14.38 4.59
C ARG A 56 -8.97 14.10 4.63
N ASN A 57 -8.56 12.88 4.29
CA ASN A 57 -7.17 12.44 4.36
C ASN A 57 -6.56 12.35 2.96
N LYS A 58 -6.24 13.50 2.36
CA LYS A 58 -5.72 13.59 0.97
C LYS A 58 -4.39 12.87 0.74
N THR A 59 -3.66 12.52 1.79
CA THR A 59 -2.43 11.71 1.72
C THR A 59 -2.72 10.24 1.44
N LEU A 60 -3.93 9.76 1.74
CA LEU A 60 -4.37 8.42 1.41
C LEU A 60 -4.89 8.39 -0.03
N SER A 61 -4.57 7.31 -0.75
CA SER A 61 -5.05 7.10 -2.11
C SER A 61 -5.55 5.67 -2.28
N ILE A 62 -6.62 5.49 -3.06
CA ILE A 62 -7.06 4.17 -3.50
C ILE A 62 -6.24 3.86 -4.74
N ARG A 63 -5.37 2.86 -4.66
CA ARG A 63 -4.54 2.41 -5.79
C ARG A 63 -4.91 0.99 -6.16
N THR A 64 -4.88 0.72 -7.46
CA THR A 64 -4.83 -0.67 -7.93
C THR A 64 -3.45 -1.21 -7.60
N PRO A 65 -3.32 -2.34 -6.88
CA PRO A 65 -2.03 -2.96 -6.65
C PRO A 65 -1.37 -3.24 -7.99
N GLN A 66 -0.19 -2.68 -8.20
CA GLN A 66 0.66 -3.13 -9.30
C GLN A 66 1.13 -4.54 -8.94
N ALA A 67 1.10 -5.45 -9.91
CA ALA A 67 1.68 -6.77 -9.71
C ALA A 67 3.19 -6.58 -9.56
N THR A 68 3.65 -6.32 -8.34
CA THR A 68 5.06 -6.22 -7.95
C THR A 68 5.20 -7.13 -6.75
N SER A 69 5.74 -8.34 -6.96
CA SER A 69 6.00 -9.26 -5.86
C SER A 69 6.98 -8.65 -4.86
N MET A 70 6.88 -9.05 -3.60
CA MET A 70 7.87 -8.73 -2.56
C MET A 70 9.30 -9.08 -3.01
N SER A 71 9.45 -10.18 -3.75
CA SER A 71 10.74 -10.58 -4.33
C SER A 71 11.30 -9.53 -5.31
N ARG A 72 10.47 -8.89 -6.14
CA ARG A 72 10.91 -7.83 -7.05
C ARG A 72 11.29 -6.56 -6.28
N ALA A 73 10.49 -6.15 -5.30
CA ALA A 73 10.78 -4.97 -4.49
C ALA A 73 12.10 -5.13 -3.71
N THR A 74 12.31 -6.28 -3.08
CA THR A 74 13.54 -6.57 -2.30
C THR A 74 14.77 -6.78 -3.18
N SER A 75 14.60 -7.36 -4.38
CA SER A 75 15.70 -7.54 -5.33
C SER A 75 16.15 -6.23 -5.97
N PHE A 76 15.33 -5.19 -5.96
CA PHE A 76 15.69 -3.86 -6.45
C PHE A 76 16.49 -3.07 -5.40
N ASN A 77 17.70 -3.54 -5.10
CA ASN A 77 18.63 -2.93 -4.15
C ASN A 77 19.94 -2.53 -4.84
N ARG A 78 20.74 -1.68 -4.18
CA ARG A 78 21.99 -1.12 -4.73
C ARG A 78 22.92 -2.21 -5.26
N THR A 79 23.12 -3.30 -4.52
CA THR A 79 24.01 -4.39 -4.93
C THR A 79 23.57 -5.03 -6.24
N ASN A 80 22.28 -5.37 -6.36
CA ASN A 80 21.74 -5.99 -7.56
C ASN A 80 21.69 -5.03 -8.74
N VAL A 81 21.38 -3.75 -8.51
CA VAL A 81 21.36 -2.71 -9.54
C VAL A 81 22.77 -2.45 -10.07
N ASP A 82 23.77 -2.33 -9.21
CA ASP A 82 25.17 -2.15 -9.60
C ASP A 82 25.66 -3.36 -10.42
N LEU A 83 25.33 -4.57 -9.98
CA LEU A 83 25.68 -5.79 -10.72
C LEU A 83 25.02 -5.84 -12.10
N PHE A 84 23.74 -5.47 -12.19
CA PHE A 84 23.03 -5.38 -13.46
C PHE A 84 23.72 -4.43 -14.43
N PHE A 85 24.04 -3.20 -14.01
CA PHE A 85 24.68 -2.23 -14.89
C PHE A 85 26.10 -2.64 -15.29
N ARG A 86 26.88 -3.25 -14.39
CA ARG A 86 28.20 -3.80 -14.75
C ARG A 86 28.11 -4.88 -15.81
N ASN A 87 27.16 -5.81 -15.65
CA ASN A 87 26.91 -6.87 -16.63
C ASN A 87 26.45 -6.27 -17.97
N LEU A 88 25.55 -5.29 -17.93
CA LEU A 88 25.06 -4.59 -19.12
C LEU A 88 26.22 -3.91 -19.86
N THR A 89 27.05 -3.13 -19.17
CA THR A 89 28.24 -2.48 -19.76
C THR A 89 29.18 -3.51 -20.39
N THR A 90 29.40 -4.64 -19.71
CA THR A 90 30.27 -5.72 -20.22
C THR A 90 29.74 -6.29 -21.54
N VAL A 91 28.43 -6.53 -21.63
CA VAL A 91 27.78 -7.04 -22.86
C VAL A 91 27.84 -6.00 -23.97
N LEU A 92 27.49 -4.74 -23.69
CA LEU A 92 27.52 -3.65 -24.67
C LEU A 92 28.92 -3.47 -25.28
N GLN A 93 29.97 -3.50 -24.44
CA GLN A 93 31.35 -3.42 -24.89
C GLN A 93 31.78 -4.64 -25.71
N ARG A 94 31.40 -5.86 -25.27
CA ARG A 94 31.78 -7.10 -25.95
C ARG A 94 31.25 -7.19 -27.38
N PHE A 95 30.02 -6.73 -27.60
CA PHE A 95 29.36 -6.80 -28.91
C PHE A 95 29.42 -5.48 -29.68
N GLN A 96 30.12 -4.47 -29.16
CA GLN A 96 30.23 -3.13 -29.76
C GLN A 96 28.88 -2.52 -30.12
N TYR A 97 27.86 -2.76 -29.29
CA TYR A 97 26.58 -2.06 -29.44
C TYR A 97 26.83 -0.58 -29.12
N GLY A 98 26.85 0.26 -30.16
CA GLY A 98 26.93 1.72 -30.03
C GLY A 98 25.60 2.32 -29.56
N PRO A 99 25.58 3.63 -29.23
CA PRO A 99 24.32 4.37 -29.13
C PRO A 99 23.53 4.31 -30.45
#